data_AF-A0A933JAK5-F1
#
_entry.id   AF-A0A933JAK5-F1
#
_cell.length_a   1.000
_cell.length_b   1.000
_cell.length_c   1.000
_cell.angle_alpha   90.00
_cell.angle_beta   90.00
_cell.angle_gamma   90.00
#
_symmetry.space_group_name_H-M   'P 1'
#
loop_
_entity.id
_entity.type
_entity.pdbx_description
1 polymer ?
#
loop_
_entity_poly.entity_id
_entity_poly.type
_entity_poly.pdbx_seq_one_letter_code
_entity_poly.pdbx_strand_id
1 'polypeptide(L)' 'KQGEHIFNVIDARYERGSTILTTNRAFRDWSKVFEDSVCAKGIIDRLIHHSDVIKIEGESYRIKDRKTKSLTQTQ' A
#
# COMPACT_ATOMS: atom_id res chain seq x y z
N LYS A 1 -10.94 6.23 -13.23
CA LYS A 1 -11.46 7.28 -12.32
C LYS A 1 -11.07 7.10 -10.84
N GLN A 2 -10.88 5.89 -10.32
CA GLN A 2 -10.48 5.68 -8.90
C GLN A 2 -9.13 6.32 -8.52
N GLY A 3 -8.17 6.37 -9.46
CA GLY A 3 -6.87 7.00 -9.23
C GLY A 3 -6.90 8.50 -8.95
N GLU A 4 -7.83 9.21 -9.58
CA GLU A 4 -8.02 10.64 -9.42
C GLU A 4 -8.49 10.99 -7.99
N HIS A 5 -9.37 10.16 -7.41
CA HIS A 5 -9.82 10.34 -6.02
C HIS A 5 -8.68 10.13 -5.02
N ILE A 6 -7.84 9.12 -5.24
CA ILE A 6 -6.66 8.87 -4.39
C ILE A 6 -5.67 10.02 -4.52
N PHE A 7 -5.42 10.51 -5.74
CA PHE A 7 -4.57 11.68 -5.97
C PHE A 7 -5.05 12.89 -5.17
N ASN A 8 -6.34 13.24 -5.26
CA ASN A 8 -6.88 14.40 -4.56
C ASN A 8 -6.73 14.29 -3.02
N VAL A 9 -6.89 13.09 -2.47
CA VAL A 9 -6.70 12.87 -1.02
C VAL A 9 -5.22 13.01 -0.63
N ILE A 10 -4.31 12.44 -1.41
CA ILE A 10 -2.88 12.54 -1.14
C ILE A 10 -2.40 13.99 -1.29
N ASP A 11 -2.82 14.69 -2.35
CA ASP A 11 -2.46 16.08 -2.60
C ASP A 11 -3.00 17.02 -1.50
N ALA A 12 -4.23 16.80 -1.03
CA ALA A 12 -4.80 17.59 0.06
C ALA A 12 -4.10 17.37 1.42
N ARG A 13 -3.45 16.21 1.63
CA ARG A 13 -2.74 15.86 2.87
C ARG A 13 -1.23 16.12 2.79
N TYR A 14 -0.68 16.21 1.59
CA TYR A 14 0.72 16.48 1.34
C TYR A 14 1.16 17.75 2.09
N GLU A 15 2.23 17.62 2.88
CA GLU A 15 2.78 18.68 3.77
C GLU A 15 1.81 19.25 4.82
N ARG A 16 0.59 18.71 4.95
CA ARG A 16 -0.45 19.20 5.87
C ARG A 16 -0.80 18.22 6.99
N GLY A 17 -0.49 16.93 6.82
CA GLY A 17 -0.70 15.95 7.88
C GLY A 17 -0.12 14.56 7.59
N SER A 18 0.23 13.84 8.65
CA SER A 18 0.80 12.49 8.57
C SER A 18 -0.17 11.50 7.93
N THR A 19 0.30 10.68 7.00
CA THR A 19 -0.52 9.71 6.27
C THR A 19 0.15 8.34 6.32
N ILE A 20 -0.59 7.32 6.78
CA ILE A 20 -0.13 5.93 6.74
C ILE A 20 -0.82 5.23 5.58
N LEU A 21 -0.04 4.54 4.76
CA LEU A 21 -0.52 3.78 3.62
C LEU A 21 0.11 2.38 3.65
N THR A 22 -0.69 1.35 3.40
CA THR A 22 -0.21 -0.01 3.19
C THR A 22 -0.50 -0.45 1.77
N THR A 23 0.48 -1.06 1.10
CA THR A 23 0.30 -1.62 -0.25
C THR A 23 0.94 -3.00 -0.35
N ASN A 24 0.29 -3.90 -1.08
CA ASN A 24 0.83 -5.20 -1.45
C ASN A 24 1.49 -5.18 -2.84
N ARG A 25 1.61 -4.00 -3.47
CA ARG A 25 2.25 -3.80 -4.78
C ARG A 25 3.41 -2.84 -4.63
N ALA A 26 4.52 -3.16 -5.29
CA ALA A 26 5.66 -2.25 -5.37
C ALA A 26 5.27 -0.97 -6.13
N PHE A 27 5.87 0.18 -5.79
CA PHE A 27 5.60 1.45 -6.45
C PHE A 27 5.84 1.41 -7.97
N ARG A 28 6.75 0.57 -8.45
CA ARG A 28 6.99 0.39 -9.90
C ARG A 28 5.76 -0.14 -10.65
N ASP A 29 4.87 -0.87 -9.97
CA ASP A 29 3.65 -1.41 -10.56
C ASP A 29 2.46 -0.45 -10.51
N TRP A 30 2.60 0.70 -9.83
CA TRP A 30 1.48 1.62 -9.63
C TRP A 30 0.99 2.26 -10.93
N SER A 31 1.87 2.44 -11.94
CA SER A 31 1.44 2.89 -13.27
C SER A 31 0.39 1.96 -13.90
N LYS A 32 0.38 0.67 -13.56
CA LYS A 32 -0.64 -0.29 -14.01
C LYS A 32 -1.90 -0.23 -13.15
N VAL A 33 -1.76 0.07 -11.86
CA VAL A 33 -2.89 0.15 -10.91
C VAL A 33 -3.76 1.38 -11.20
N PHE A 34 -3.14 2.50 -11.54
CA PHE A 34 -3.85 3.75 -11.78
C PHE A 34 -4.26 3.96 -13.24
N GLU A 35 -3.80 3.10 -14.16
CA GLU A 35 -4.00 3.20 -15.62
C GLU A 35 -3.58 4.56 -16.22
N ASP A 36 -2.88 5.38 -15.43
CA ASP A 36 -2.37 6.69 -15.75
C ASP A 36 -0.98 6.83 -15.11
N SER A 37 0.04 6.76 -15.96
CA SER A 37 1.43 6.83 -15.53
C SER A 37 1.85 8.20 -14.99
N VAL A 38 1.19 9.28 -15.40
CA VAL A 38 1.48 10.64 -14.95
C VAL A 38 0.91 10.84 -13.55
N CYS A 39 -0.34 10.45 -13.35
CA CYS A 39 -0.98 10.48 -12.03
C CYS A 39 -0.24 9.58 -11.04
N ALA A 40 0.09 8.34 -11.42
CA ALA A 40 0.83 7.41 -10.56
C ALA A 40 2.18 7.98 -10.08
N LYS A 41 2.96 8.57 -11.00
CA LYS A 41 4.23 9.22 -10.64
C LYS A 41 4.01 10.39 -9.68
N GLY A 42 3.01 11.24 -9.95
CA GLY A 42 2.70 12.39 -9.09
C GLY A 42 2.26 12.01 -7.67
N ILE A 43 1.53 10.89 -7.52
CA ILE A 43 1.18 10.34 -6.20
C ILE A 43 2.42 9.80 -5.50
N ILE A 44 3.23 9.00 -6.19
CA ILE A 44 4.42 8.38 -5.61
C ILE A 44 5.38 9.45 -5.11
N ASP A 45 5.65 10.48 -5.92
CA ASP A 45 6.54 11.59 -5.58
C ASP A 45 6.13 12.26 -4.26
N ARG A 46 4.85 12.62 -4.12
CA ARG A 46 4.30 13.22 -2.88
C ARG A 46 4.36 12.29 -1.68
N LEU A 47 4.14 10.99 -1.88
CA LEU A 47 4.19 10.01 -0.79
C LEU A 47 5.62 9.79 -0.29
N ILE A 48 6.61 9.73 -1.19
CA ILE A 48 7.99 9.38 -0.82
C ILE A 48 8.83 10.57 -0.36
N HIS A 49 8.43 11.81 -0.69
CA HIS A 49 9.22 12.99 -0.36
C HIS A 49 9.44 13.16 1.15
N HIS A 50 8.42 12.86 1.97
CA HIS A 50 8.46 12.96 3.43
C HIS A 50 7.88 11.70 4.10
N SER A 51 8.40 10.51 3.76
CA SER A 51 7.97 9.26 4.41
C SER A 51 9.09 8.30 4.74
N ASP A 52 8.78 7.42 5.69
CA ASP A 52 9.56 6.22 6.00
C ASP A 52 8.91 5.01 5.32
N VAL A 53 9.64 4.37 4.40
CA VAL A 53 9.16 3.19 3.69
C VAL A 53 9.52 1.93 4.45
N ILE A 54 8.52 1.28 5.06
CA ILE A 54 8.70 0.02 5.78
C ILE A 54 8.39 -1.14 4.84
N LYS A 55 9.42 -1.92 4.50
CA LYS A 55 9.24 -3.16 3.73
C LYS A 55 8.85 -4.30 4.67
N ILE A 56 7.68 -4.89 4.45
CA ILE A 56 7.19 -6.03 5.23
C ILE A 56 7.41 -7.31 4.42
N GLU A 57 8.16 -8.24 4.98
CA GLU A 57 8.46 -9.55 4.41
C GLU A 57 8.04 -10.66 5.39
N GLY A 58 7.65 -11.82 4.87
CA GLY A 58 7.28 -12.99 5.67
C GLY A 58 6.02 -13.71 5.17
N GLU A 59 5.70 -14.83 5.82
CA GLU A 59 4.48 -15.59 5.52
C GLU A 59 3.22 -14.82 5.96
N SER A 60 2.13 -15.03 5.22
CA SER A 60 0.83 -14.46 5.58
C SER A 60 0.38 -14.97 6.95
N TYR A 61 0.11 -14.03 7.86
CA TYR A 61 -0.42 -14.35 9.19
C TYR A 61 -1.72 -15.17 9.12
N ARG A 62 -2.55 -14.90 8.11
CA ARG A 62 -3.79 -15.67 7.85
C ARG A 62 -3.53 -17.15 7.59
N ILE A 63 -2.38 -17.50 6.98
CA ILE A 63 -1.99 -18.89 6.73
C ILE A 63 -1.45 -19.51 8.02
N LYS A 64 -0.65 -18.77 8.77
CA LYS A 64 -0.11 -19.21 10.07
C LYS A 64 -1.24 -19.60 11.03
N ASP A 65 -2.26 -18.76 11.15
CA ASP A 65 -3.42 -19.02 12.02
C ASP A 65 -4.22 -20.25 11.58
N ARG A 66 -4.34 -20.49 10.27
CA ARG A 66 -4.98 -21.70 9.73
C ARG A 66 -4.16 -22.96 10.04
N LYS A 67 -2.84 -22.93 9.88
CA LYS A 67 -1.94 -24.04 10.26
C LYS A 67 -2.07 -24.34 11.75
N THR A 68 -2.07 -23.32 12.61
CA THR A 68 -2.24 -23.48 14.06
C THR A 68 -3.58 -24.10 14.42
N LYS A 69 -4.69 -23.63 13.82
CA LYS A 69 -6.03 -24.21 14.04
C LYS A 69 -6.17 -25.65 13.54
N SER A 70 -5.60 -25.99 12.37
CA SER A 70 -5.63 -27.37 11.87
C SER A 70 -4.85 -28.34 12.78
N LEU A 71 -3.78 -27.85 13.42
CA LEU A 71 -3.01 -28.64 14.39
C LEU A 71 -3.75 -28.84 15.71
N THR A 72 -4.65 -27.91 16.10
CA THR A 72 -5.46 -28.03 17.33
C THR A 72 -6.77 -28.81 17.13
N GLN A 73 -7.25 -28.98 15.89
CA GLN A 73 -8.46 -29.76 15.58
C GLN A 73 -8.21 -31.25 15.29
N THR A 74 -6.95 -31.66 15.13
CA THR A 74 -6.59 -33.09 14.91
C THR A 74 -6.27 -33.81 16.23
N GLN A 75 -6.66 -33.24 17.38
CA GLN A 75 -6.64 -33.90 18.69
C GLN A 75 -8.06 -34.04 19.22
#